data_AF-A0A381UYM0-F1
#
_entry.id   AF-A0A381UYM0-F1
#
_cell.length_a   1.000
_cell.length_b   1.000
_cell.length_c   1.000
_cell.angle_alpha   90.00
_cell.angle_beta   90.00
_cell.angle_gamma   90.00
#
_symmetry.space_group_name_H-M   'P 1'
#
loop_
_entity.id
_entity.type
_entity.pdbx_description
1 polymer ?
#
loop_
_entity_poly.entity_id
_entity_poly.type
_entity_poly.pdbx_seq_one_letter_code
_entity_poly.pdbx_strand_id
1 'polypeptide(L)'
;MSDELKKINAKIDEFFYSPWHPDGINKDYERVAHLRKPNPGMLELAQSKWPINKTSSFLIGDQITDIKTAENFGIEGYLFEGNNVLDFVKQILEPS
;
A
#
# COMPACT_ATOMS: atom_id res chain seq x y z
N MET A 1 4.70 -6.94 -15.11
CA MET A 1 5.02 -6.99 -13.67
C MET A 1 4.64 -8.34 -13.06
N SER A 2 3.37 -8.74 -13.06
CA SER A 2 2.95 -10.05 -12.50
C SER A 2 3.65 -11.24 -13.17
N ASP A 3 3.86 -11.22 -14.49
CA ASP A 3 4.47 -12.34 -15.20
C ASP A 3 5.97 -12.52 -14.95
N GLU A 4 6.70 -11.47 -14.55
CA GLU A 4 8.10 -11.59 -14.12
C GLU A 4 8.19 -12.22 -12.73
N LEU A 5 7.28 -11.86 -11.82
CA LEU A 5 7.22 -12.40 -10.46
C LEU A 5 6.84 -13.88 -10.43
N LYS A 6 5.95 -14.31 -11.34
CA LYS A 6 5.60 -15.73 -11.48
C LYS A 6 6.81 -16.61 -11.80
N LYS A 7 7.79 -16.11 -12.57
CA LYS A 7 9.01 -16.87 -12.91
C LYS A 7 9.83 -17.25 -11.67
N ILE A 8 9.73 -16.47 -10.59
CA ILE A 8 10.41 -16.70 -9.32
C ILE A 8 9.46 -17.21 -8.23
N ASN A 9 8.28 -17.70 -8.61
CA ASN A 9 7.24 -18.17 -7.69
C ASN A 9 6.78 -17.11 -6.65
N ALA A 10 6.92 -15.83 -6.99
CA ALA A 10 6.38 -14.73 -6.20
C ALA A 10 4.93 -14.44 -6.65
N LYS A 11 4.03 -14.24 -5.69
CA LYS A 11 2.61 -14.00 -5.93
C LYS A 11 2.21 -12.64 -5.37
N ILE A 12 1.43 -11.91 -6.16
CA ILE A 12 0.66 -10.74 -5.70
C ILE A 12 -0.80 -11.17 -5.76
N ASP A 13 -1.51 -11.03 -4.65
CA ASP A 13 -2.93 -11.43 -4.58
C ASP A 13 -3.83 -10.45 -5.35
N GLU A 14 -3.61 -9.14 -5.22
CA GLU A 14 -4.40 -8.13 -5.93
C GLU A 14 -3.66 -6.77 -6.03
N PHE A 15 -4.05 -5.96 -7.03
CA PHE A 15 -3.59 -4.59 -7.19
C PHE A 15 -4.74 -3.61 -6.97
N PHE A 16 -4.53 -2.61 -6.11
CA PHE A 16 -5.46 -1.50 -5.89
C PHE A 16 -4.79 -0.20 -6.34
N TYR A 17 -5.54 0.69 -6.98
CA TYR A 17 -5.02 1.98 -7.46
C TYR A 17 -6.09 3.07 -7.40
N SER A 18 -5.65 4.33 -7.26
CA SER A 18 -6.50 5.52 -7.35
C SER A 18 -6.26 6.24 -8.67
N PRO A 19 -7.26 6.34 -9.57
CA PRO A 19 -7.14 7.11 -10.80
C PRO A 19 -7.31 8.62 -10.58
N TRP A 20 -7.76 9.05 -9.38
CA TRP A 20 -7.98 10.45 -9.07
C TRP A 20 -6.69 11.19 -8.72
N HIS A 21 -6.59 12.45 -9.17
CA HIS A 21 -5.52 13.40 -8.85
C HIS A 21 -6.12 14.78 -8.54
N PRO A 22 -5.61 15.55 -7.56
CA PRO A 22 -6.10 16.89 -7.23
C PRO A 22 -6.13 17.85 -8.43
N ASP A 23 -5.07 17.81 -9.25
CA ASP A 23 -4.97 18.61 -10.48
C ASP A 23 -5.58 17.92 -11.72
N GLY A 24 -6.36 16.85 -11.49
CA GLY A 24 -7.01 16.10 -12.56
C GLY A 24 -8.18 16.88 -13.18
N ILE A 25 -8.27 16.89 -14.51
CA ILE A 25 -9.30 17.63 -15.25
C ILE A 25 -10.62 16.84 -15.30
N ASN A 26 -10.56 15.50 -15.19
CA ASN A 26 -11.73 14.64 -15.28
C ASN A 26 -12.43 14.52 -13.92
N LYS A 27 -13.57 15.21 -13.80
CA LYS A 27 -14.43 15.22 -12.60
C LYS A 27 -15.08 13.87 -12.27
N ASP A 28 -15.17 12.94 -13.23
CA ASP A 28 -15.77 11.63 -12.99
C ASP A 28 -15.02 10.84 -11.89
N TYR A 29 -13.73 11.14 -11.70
CA TYR A 29 -12.91 10.49 -10.69
C TYR A 29 -13.05 11.09 -9.28
N GLU A 30 -13.76 12.21 -9.09
CA GLU A 30 -13.94 12.83 -7.76
C GLU A 30 -14.58 11.85 -6.77
N ARG A 31 -15.50 10.99 -7.24
CA ARG A 31 -16.15 9.96 -6.41
C ARG A 31 -15.18 8.94 -5.80
N VAL A 32 -13.99 8.77 -6.39
CA VAL A 32 -12.94 7.86 -5.90
C VAL A 32 -11.75 8.59 -5.28
N ALA A 33 -11.88 9.90 -4.98
CA ALA A 33 -10.82 10.67 -4.34
C ALA A 33 -10.36 10.09 -3.00
N HIS A 34 -11.27 9.44 -2.26
CA HIS A 34 -10.96 8.74 -1.01
C HIS A 34 -10.01 7.53 -1.18
N LEU A 35 -9.79 7.05 -2.40
CA LEU A 35 -8.78 6.02 -2.67
C LEU A 35 -7.36 6.61 -2.75
N ARG A 36 -7.21 7.92 -2.94
CA ARG A 36 -5.90 8.55 -3.02
C ARG A 36 -5.29 8.74 -1.63
N LYS A 37 -4.09 8.22 -1.43
CA LYS A 37 -3.23 8.49 -0.28
C LYS A 37 -3.16 10.00 0.00
N PRO A 38 -3.23 10.48 1.26
CA PRO A 38 -3.10 9.72 2.51
C PRO A 38 -4.38 9.01 3.00
N ASN A 39 -5.45 9.00 2.22
CA ASN A 39 -6.68 8.30 2.62
C ASN A 39 -6.49 6.77 2.58
N PRO A 40 -7.15 6.02 3.48
CA PRO A 40 -7.00 4.57 3.58
C PRO A 40 -7.85 3.78 2.59
N GLY A 41 -8.59 4.43 1.68
CA GLY A 41 -9.63 3.79 0.87
C GLY A 41 -9.17 2.57 0.06
N MET A 42 -7.94 2.56 -0.44
CA MET A 42 -7.41 1.36 -1.13
C MET A 42 -7.22 0.17 -0.18
N LEU A 43 -6.80 0.41 1.06
CA LEU A 43 -6.64 -0.63 2.08
C LEU A 43 -8.00 -1.12 2.59
N GLU A 44 -8.98 -0.23 2.70
CA GLU A 44 -10.37 -0.57 3.04
C GLU A 44 -11.00 -1.46 1.95
N LEU A 45 -10.77 -1.15 0.67
CA LEU A 45 -11.17 -2.02 -0.43
C LEU A 45 -10.51 -3.40 -0.33
N ALA A 46 -9.22 -3.46 0.00
CA ALA A 46 -8.51 -4.73 0.20
C ALA A 46 -9.11 -5.53 1.37
N GLN A 47 -9.40 -4.88 2.50
CA GLN A 47 -10.03 -5.53 3.66
C GLN A 47 -11.45 -6.03 3.37
N SER A 48 -12.19 -5.37 2.47
CA SER A 48 -13.52 -5.85 2.06
C SER A 48 -13.48 -7.17 1.26
N LYS A 49 -12.33 -7.50 0.65
CA LYS A 49 -12.15 -8.67 -0.21
C LYS A 49 -11.32 -9.77 0.43
N TRP A 50 -10.42 -9.42 1.35
CA TRP A 50 -9.43 -10.31 1.93
C TRP A 50 -9.49 -10.28 3.47
N PRO A 51 -9.24 -11.41 4.15
CA PRO A 51 -9.20 -11.48 5.60
C PRO A 51 -7.90 -10.86 6.15
N ILE A 52 -7.77 -9.54 6.04
CA ILE A 52 -6.59 -8.79 6.49
C ILE A 52 -6.56 -8.70 8.02
N ASN A 53 -5.54 -9.27 8.65
CA ASN A 53 -5.26 -9.04 10.06
C ASN A 53 -4.37 -7.79 10.22
N LYS A 54 -4.96 -6.68 10.69
CA LYS A 54 -4.25 -5.41 10.87
C LYS A 54 -3.03 -5.52 11.78
N THR A 55 -3.09 -6.35 12.84
CA THR A 55 -1.97 -6.48 13.80
C THR A 55 -0.77 -7.23 13.23
N SER A 56 -0.93 -7.87 12.07
CA SER A 56 0.13 -8.61 11.38
C SER A 56 0.32 -8.08 9.95
N SER A 57 -0.11 -6.85 9.72
CA SER A 57 0.00 -6.16 8.44
C SER A 57 0.77 -4.87 8.62
N PHE A 58 1.55 -4.50 7.62
CA PHE A 58 2.26 -3.23 7.56
C PHE A 58 2.25 -2.71 6.12
N LEU A 59 2.41 -1.40 5.97
CA LEU A 59 2.57 -0.75 4.67
C LEU A 59 4.00 -0.23 4.53
N ILE A 60 4.63 -0.54 3.39
CA ILE A 60 5.92 0.02 2.99
C ILE A 60 5.68 1.01 1.86
N GLY A 61 6.21 2.22 2.00
CA GLY A 61 6.14 3.23 0.96
C GLY A 61 7.29 4.23 1.06
N ASP A 62 7.52 4.98 -0.02
CA ASP A 62 8.62 5.93 -0.16
C ASP A 62 8.22 7.38 0.20
N GLN A 63 6.94 7.61 0.47
CA GLN A 63 6.40 8.94 0.76
C GLN A 63 5.71 9.00 2.11
N ILE A 64 5.74 10.18 2.73
CA ILE A 64 5.01 10.46 3.98
C ILE A 64 3.51 10.19 3.84
N THR A 65 2.94 10.32 2.64
CA THR A 65 1.54 9.97 2.38
C THR A 65 1.24 8.49 2.60
N ASP A 66 2.20 7.60 2.38
CA ASP A 66 2.05 6.17 2.69
C ASP A 66 1.96 5.95 4.19
N ILE A 67 2.84 6.57 4.97
CA ILE A 67 2.85 6.46 6.43
C ILE A 67 1.52 6.94 7.02
N LYS A 68 1.03 8.09 6.53
CA LYS A 68 -0.30 8.59 6.92
C LYS A 68 -1.44 7.67 6.49
N THR A 69 -1.31 6.99 5.34
CA THR A 69 -2.31 6.00 4.89
C THR A 69 -2.35 4.79 5.83
N ALA A 70 -1.17 4.30 6.23
CA ALA A 70 -1.04 3.21 7.20
C ALA A 70 -1.66 3.57 8.55
N GLU A 71 -1.31 4.76 9.08
CA GLU A 71 -1.85 5.30 10.34
C GLU A 71 -3.37 5.43 10.30
N ASN A 72 -3.91 6.06 9.24
CA ASN A 72 -5.36 6.21 9.05
C ASN A 72 -6.08 4.87 8.95
N PHE A 73 -5.42 3.84 8.41
CA PHE A 73 -5.98 2.49 8.33
C PHE A 73 -5.78 1.68 9.62
N GLY A 74 -4.89 2.10 10.52
CA GLY A 74 -4.58 1.42 11.78
C GLY A 74 -3.62 0.23 11.61
N ILE A 75 -2.63 0.35 10.73
CA ILE A 75 -1.51 -0.59 10.58
C ILE A 75 -0.17 0.15 10.69
N GLU A 76 0.91 -0.58 10.91
CA GLU A 76 2.26 0.01 10.92
C GLU A 76 2.65 0.50 9.52
N GLY A 77 3.24 1.68 9.45
CA GLY A 77 3.74 2.30 8.23
C GLY A 77 5.25 2.48 8.31
N TYR A 78 5.97 1.98 7.31
CA TYR A 78 7.43 2.06 7.25
C TYR A 78 7.88 2.85 6.01
N LEU A 79 8.66 3.91 6.27
CA LEU A 79 9.22 4.76 5.22
C LEU A 79 10.46 4.09 4.64
N PHE A 80 10.41 3.80 3.35
CA PHE A 80 11.50 3.16 2.64
C PHE A 80 12.33 4.19 1.88
N GLU A 81 13.55 4.44 2.37
CA GLU A 81 14.52 5.36 1.77
C GLU A 81 15.74 4.62 1.18
N GLY A 82 15.71 3.28 1.20
CA GLY A 82 16.83 2.43 0.80
C GLY A 82 16.75 1.95 -0.66
N ASN A 83 17.74 1.14 -1.04
CA ASN A 83 17.82 0.54 -2.38
C ASN A 83 17.39 -0.94 -2.42
N ASN A 84 17.28 -1.60 -1.26
CA ASN A 84 16.93 -3.01 -1.16
C ASN A 84 15.74 -3.24 -0.21
N VAL A 85 14.59 -3.59 -0.79
CA VAL A 85 13.36 -3.87 -0.05
C VAL A 85 13.48 -5.13 0.82
N LEU A 86 14.23 -6.14 0.39
CA LEU A 86 14.37 -7.39 1.16
C LEU A 86 15.09 -7.15 2.48
N ASP A 87 16.20 -6.41 2.46
CA ASP A 87 16.97 -6.11 3.67
C ASP A 87 16.14 -5.26 4.63
N PHE A 88 15.34 -4.33 4.11
CA PHE A 88 14.44 -3.50 4.89
C PHE A 88 13.32 -4.32 5.55
N VAL A 89 12.68 -5.23 4.81
CA VAL A 89 11.64 -6.12 5.37
C VAL A 89 12.22 -7.03 6.47
N LYS A 90 13.44 -7.52 6.32
CA LYS A 90 14.11 -8.32 7.36
C LYS A 90 14.28 -7.53 8.66
N GLN A 91 14.68 -6.25 8.57
CA GLN A 91 14.83 -5.40 9.76
C GLN A 91 13.50 -5.18 10.49
N ILE A 92 12.38 -5.16 9.76
CA ILE A 92 11.03 -5.04 10.34
C ILE A 92 10.62 -6.34 11.05
N LEU A 93 10.84 -7.49 10.41
CA LEU A 93 10.35 -8.79 10.89
C LEU A 93 11.25 -9.43 11.95
N GLU A 94 12.54 -9.11 11.93
CA GLU A 94 13.56 -9.63 12.85
C GLU A 94 14.20 -8.47 13.62
N PRO A 95 13.43 -7.73 14.44
CA PRO A 95 13.99 -6.65 15.24
C PRO A 95 15.01 -7.23 16.23
N SER A 96 16.12 -6.52 16.41
CA SER A 96 17.25 -6.91 17.28
C SER A 96 16.85 -7.06 18.74
#